data_AF-A0A354GJS3-F1
#
_entry.id   AF-A0A354GJS3-F1
#
_cell.length_a   1.000
_cell.length_b   1.000
_cell.length_c   1.000
_cell.angle_alpha   90.00
_cell.angle_beta   90.00
_cell.angle_gamma   90.00
#
_symmetry.space_group_name_H-M   'P 1'
#
loop_
_entity.id
_entity.type
_entity.pdbx_description
1 polymer ?
#
loop_
_entity_poly.entity_id
_entity_poly.type
_entity_poly.pdbx_seq_one_letter_code
_entity_poly.pdbx_strand_id
1 'polypeptide(L)'
;MITLADLTARVRRLEQLTRGLAKEVVLWKNCDDPLLFLERKAYLEAMQNGLAGLDGARVVLAEARQRLVDGAGAIGEAQGK
;
A
#
# COMPACT_ATOMS: atom_id res chain seq x y z
N MET A 1 18.55 4.93 -11.65
CA MET A 1 18.67 4.85 -10.18
C MET A 1 17.33 5.28 -9.59
N ILE A 2 16.77 4.54 -8.63
CA ILE A 2 15.53 4.94 -7.94
C ILE A 2 15.91 5.93 -6.84
N THR A 3 15.24 7.09 -6.80
CA THR A 3 15.48 8.14 -5.80
C THR A 3 14.53 8.05 -4.60
N LEU A 4 14.80 8.84 -3.55
CA LEU A 4 13.88 8.99 -2.41
C LEU A 4 12.52 9.58 -2.82
N ALA A 5 12.51 10.48 -3.80
CA ALA A 5 11.29 11.05 -4.36
C ALA A 5 10.46 9.97 -5.08
N ASP A 6 11.14 9.07 -5.82
CA ASP A 6 10.48 7.94 -6.49
C ASP A 6 9.85 6.96 -5.49
N LEU A 7 10.53 6.67 -4.37
CA LEU A 7 9.97 5.84 -3.29
C LEU A 7 8.74 6.49 -2.68
N THR A 8 8.80 7.78 -2.40
CA THR A 8 7.66 8.54 -1.86
C THR A 8 6.47 8.53 -2.83
N ALA A 9 6.72 8.71 -4.12
CA ALA A 9 5.68 8.64 -5.15
C ALA A 9 5.08 7.22 -5.25
N ARG A 10 5.90 6.17 -5.12
CA ARG A 10 5.43 4.78 -5.12
C ARG A 10 4.54 4.46 -3.91
N VAL A 11 4.94 4.89 -2.70
CA VAL A 11 4.11 4.74 -1.48
C VAL A 11 2.73 5.37 -1.68
N ARG A 12 2.68 6.62 -2.18
CA ARG A 12 1.42 7.32 -2.46
C ARG A 12 0.55 6.60 -3.49
N ARG A 13 1.14 6.07 -4.55
CA ARG A 13 0.39 5.28 -5.56
C ARG A 13 -0.21 4.01 -4.94
N LEU A 14 0.55 3.29 -4.12
CA LEU A 14 0.03 2.10 -3.43
C LEU A 14 -1.10 2.47 -2.48
N GLU A 15 -1.00 3.57 -1.72
CA GLU A 15 -2.10 4.06 -0.88
C GLU A 15 -3.38 4.36 -1.65
N GLN A 16 -3.26 4.99 -2.82
CA GLN A 16 -4.42 5.28 -3.68
C GLN A 16 -5.07 4.00 -4.22
N LEU A 17 -4.26 3.03 -4.67
CA LEU A 17 -4.75 1.74 -5.14
C LEU A 17 -5.46 0.97 -4.03
N THR A 18 -4.85 0.86 -2.84
CA THR A 18 -5.45 0.16 -1.69
C THR A 18 -6.80 0.78 -1.29
N ARG A 19 -6.93 2.12 -1.32
CA ARG A 19 -8.23 2.78 -1.05
C ARG A 19 -9.30 2.43 -2.08
N GLY A 20 -8.93 2.39 -3.37
CA GLY A 20 -9.84 1.99 -4.44
C GLY A 20 -10.34 0.56 -4.26
N LEU A 21 -9.42 -0.38 -4.02
CA LEU A 21 -9.76 -1.79 -3.79
C LEU A 21 -10.56 -2.00 -2.48
N ALA A 22 -10.28 -1.22 -1.44
CA ALA A 22 -11.03 -1.31 -0.19
C ALA A 22 -12.50 -0.88 -0.39
N LYS A 23 -12.75 0.09 -1.28
CA LYS A 23 -14.10 0.51 -1.65
C LYS A 23 -14.87 -0.64 -2.30
N GLU A 24 -14.22 -1.41 -3.17
CA GLU A 24 -14.84 -2.59 -3.77
C GLU A 24 -15.36 -3.53 -2.68
N VAL A 25 -14.55 -3.91 -1.68
CA VAL A 25 -15.00 -4.78 -0.58
C VAL A 25 -16.20 -4.20 0.20
N VAL A 26 -16.23 -2.89 0.42
CA VAL A 26 -17.33 -2.23 1.16
C VAL A 26 -18.65 -2.26 0.40
N LEU A 27 -18.63 -2.15 -0.93
CA LEU A 27 -19.85 -2.17 -1.76
C LEU A 27 -20.65 -3.47 -1.60
N TRP A 28 -20.00 -4.60 -1.29
CA TRP A 28 -20.65 -5.90 -1.11
C TRP A 28 -21.34 -6.08 0.25
N LYS A 29 -21.21 -5.13 1.20
CA LYS A 29 -21.86 -5.25 2.51
C LYS A 29 -23.39 -5.19 2.44
N ASN A 30 -23.94 -4.60 1.38
CA ASN A 30 -25.39 -4.43 1.23
C ASN A 30 -26.11 -5.66 0.65
N CYS A 31 -25.38 -6.73 0.27
CA CYS A 31 -25.92 -8.04 -0.18
C CYS A 31 -26.92 -8.04 -1.36
N ASP A 32 -27.23 -6.90 -1.98
CA ASP A 32 -28.00 -6.81 -3.24
C ASP A 32 -27.12 -7.10 -4.46
N ASP A 33 -26.38 -8.21 -4.43
CA ASP A 33 -25.51 -8.62 -5.53
C ASP A 33 -26.08 -9.82 -6.32
N PRO A 34 -25.89 -9.86 -7.65
CA PRO A 34 -26.43 -10.93 -8.48
C PRO A 34 -25.59 -12.22 -8.45
N LEU A 35 -24.53 -12.28 -7.62
CA LEU A 35 -23.59 -13.41 -7.61
C LEU A 35 -24.11 -14.56 -6.76
N LEU A 36 -23.72 -15.78 -7.16
CA LEU A 36 -23.85 -16.94 -6.30
C LEU A 36 -22.90 -16.85 -5.11
N PHE A 37 -23.22 -17.56 -4.03
CA PHE A 37 -22.43 -17.55 -2.80
C PHE A 37 -20.93 -17.84 -3.03
N LEU A 38 -20.61 -18.83 -3.87
CA LEU A 38 -19.21 -19.19 -4.16
C LEU A 38 -18.49 -18.14 -5.00
N GLU A 39 -19.19 -17.49 -5.92
CA GLU A 39 -18.63 -16.41 -6.75
C GLU A 39 -18.32 -15.18 -5.90
N ARG A 40 -19.27 -14.79 -5.04
CA ARG A 40 -19.10 -13.70 -4.07
C ARG A 40 -17.94 -13.98 -3.11
N LYS A 41 -17.86 -15.21 -2.58
CA LYS A 41 -16.76 -15.62 -1.72
C LYS A 41 -15.41 -15.52 -2.44
N ALA A 42 -15.30 -16.09 -3.63
CA ALA A 42 -14.06 -16.08 -4.41
C ALA A 42 -13.62 -14.65 -4.77
N TYR A 43 -14.56 -13.78 -5.13
CA TYR A 43 -14.30 -12.36 -5.40
C TYR A 43 -13.74 -11.64 -4.16
N LEU A 44 -14.43 -11.78 -3.02
CA LEU A 44 -14.02 -11.10 -1.78
C LEU A 44 -12.66 -11.60 -1.27
N GLU A 45 -12.41 -12.91 -1.34
CA GLU A 45 -11.11 -13.48 -1.00
C GLU A 45 -10.00 -12.93 -1.90
N ALA A 46 -10.22 -12.88 -3.22
CA ALA A 46 -9.24 -12.32 -4.15
C ALA A 46 -8.95 -10.84 -3.87
N MET A 47 -9.98 -10.04 -3.59
CA MET A 47 -9.83 -8.62 -3.25
C MET A 47 -9.07 -8.40 -1.95
N GLN A 48 -9.39 -9.16 -0.90
CA GLN A 48 -8.71 -9.06 0.39
C GLN A 48 -7.24 -9.50 0.31
N ASN A 49 -6.95 -10.55 -0.44
CA ASN A 49 -5.57 -10.99 -0.69
C ASN A 49 -4.78 -9.93 -1.46
N GLY A 50 -5.38 -9.32 -2.48
CA GLY A 50 -4.78 -8.21 -3.23
C GLY A 50 -4.47 -7.01 -2.33
N LEU A 51 -5.42 -6.62 -1.47
CA LEU A 51 -5.22 -5.56 -0.49
C LEU A 51 -4.06 -5.84 0.45
N ALA A 52 -3.99 -7.04 1.02
CA ALA A 52 -2.91 -7.45 1.91
C ALA A 52 -1.53 -7.38 1.22
N GLY A 53 -1.44 -7.82 -0.05
CA GLY A 53 -0.21 -7.73 -0.83
C GLY A 53 0.23 -6.29 -1.11
N LEU A 54 -0.71 -5.42 -1.49
CA LEU A 54 -0.41 -4.00 -1.75
C LEU A 54 0.00 -3.26 -0.47
N ASP A 55 -0.66 -3.53 0.66
CA ASP A 55 -0.26 -2.94 1.94
C ASP A 55 1.11 -3.45 2.39
N GLY A 56 1.41 -4.74 2.22
CA GLY A 56 2.76 -5.27 2.47
C GLY A 56 3.84 -4.56 1.66
N ALA A 57 3.61 -4.38 0.36
CA ALA A 57 4.52 -3.63 -0.51
C ALA A 57 4.66 -2.17 -0.06
N ARG A 58 3.57 -1.53 0.36
CA ARG A 58 3.57 -0.15 0.85
C ARG A 58 4.40 -0.01 2.12
N VAL A 59 4.25 -0.92 3.08
CA VAL A 59 5.01 -0.93 4.34
C VAL A 59 6.50 -1.05 4.06
N VAL A 60 6.91 -2.00 3.22
CA VAL A 60 8.33 -2.18 2.84
C VAL A 60 8.93 -0.89 2.24
N LEU A 61 8.20 -0.22 1.34
CA LEU A 61 8.67 1.03 0.75
C LEU A 61 8.67 2.20 1.74
N ALA A 62 7.73 2.24 2.68
CA ALA A 62 7.67 3.26 3.73
C ALA A 62 8.85 3.12 4.70
N GLU A 63 9.18 1.89 5.12
CA GLU A 63 10.34 1.58 5.96
C GLU A 63 11.65 1.91 5.24
N ALA A 64 11.77 1.52 3.95
CA ALA A 64 12.93 1.86 3.15
C ALA A 64 13.12 3.38 3.02
N ARG A 65 12.02 4.13 2.81
CA ARG A 65 12.03 5.59 2.78
C ARG A 65 12.49 6.16 4.12
N GLN A 66 11.95 5.66 5.24
CA GLN A 66 12.31 6.11 6.58
C GLN A 66 13.81 5.91 6.86
N ARG A 67 14.32 4.71 6.61
CA ARG A 67 15.75 4.39 6.76
C ARG A 67 16.66 5.31 5.94
N LEU A 68 16.26 5.68 4.72
CA LEU A 68 17.03 6.58 3.85
C LEU A 68 16.98 8.03 4.34
N VAL A 69 15.85 8.47 4.90
CA VAL A 69 15.74 9.80 5.53
C VAL A 69 16.63 9.87 6.77
N ASP A 70 16.56 8.86 7.64
CA ASP A 70 17.34 8.83 8.88
C ASP A 70 18.84 8.71 8.60
N GLY A 71 19.23 7.91 7.62
CA GLY A 71 20.62 7.80 7.15
C GLY A 71 21.15 9.08 6.49
N ALA A 72 20.29 9.86 5.84
CA ALA A 72 20.65 11.18 5.31
C ALA A 72 20.76 12.26 6.41
N GLY A 73 20.06 12.10 7.54
CA GLY A 73 20.22 12.96 8.72
C GLY A 73 21.56 12.77 9.42
N ALA A 74 22.01 11.51 9.56
CA ALA A 74 23.26 11.18 10.26
C ALA A 74 24.54 11.73 9.59
N ILE A 75 24.55 11.90 8.27
CA ILE A 75 25.69 12.49 7.53
C ILE A 75 25.78 14.02 7.66
N GLY A 76 24.66 14.70 7.97
CA GLY A 76 24.64 16.15 8.18
C GLY A 76 25.19 16.58 9.53
N GLU A 77 25.03 15.75 10.57
CA GLU A 77 25.52 16.04 11.93
C GLU A 77 27.03 15.83 12.07
N ALA A 78 27.64 14.97 11.25
CA ALA A 78 29.08 14.69 11.28
C ALA A 78 29.95 15.79 10.61
N GLN A 79 29.36 16.73 9.87
CA GLN A 79 30.07 17.83 9.20
C GLN A 79 29.95 19.18 9.92
N GLY A 80 29.27 19.22 11.06
CA GLY A 80 29.08 20.41 11.88
C GLY A 80 29.74 20.29 13.25
N LYS A 81 31.05 20.06 13.30
CA LYS A 81 31.83 20.28 14.52
C LYS A 81 33.27 20.65 14.22
#